data_AF-A0A0J6JYS6-F1
#
_entry.id   AF-A0A0J6JYS6-F1
#
_cell.length_a   1.000
_cell.length_b   1.000
_cell.length_c   1.000
_cell.angle_alpha   90.00
_cell.angle_beta   90.00
_cell.angle_gamma   90.00
#
_symmetry.space_group_name_H-M   'P 1'
#
loop_
_entity.id
_entity.type
_entity.pdbx_description
1 polymer ?
#
loop_
_entity_poly.entity_id
_entity_poly.type
_entity_poly.pdbx_seq_one_letter_code
_entity_poly.pdbx_strand_id
1 'polypeptide(L)'
;MTLTALSLSAAVCAADKEQVVGDGGRILRYSSTQVRVELDAAENAAYQNARDFYWRGATVAQALRAGGKALAAMGYGRLEEDADFSLLRAERHEKLVSTSREVLRGLLKMKMGLPGKPDHQSLEALITLRPAAGGQGVWLRARFQRTIWDSNGDSRTKPVSEAEVYRDFFARLGA
;
A
#
# COMPACT_ATOMS: atom_id res chain seq x y z
N MET A 1 0.73 -24.61 -49.12
CA MET A 1 -0.56 -24.85 -48.42
C MET A 1 -0.25 -25.80 -47.27
N THR A 2 0.09 -25.25 -46.09
CA THR A 2 -0.80 -25.04 -44.90
C THR A 2 -1.12 -26.36 -44.19
N LEU A 3 -0.94 -26.56 -42.88
CA LEU A 3 -0.37 -25.77 -41.79
C LEU A 3 -0.21 -26.78 -40.63
N THR A 4 1.00 -26.98 -40.10
CA THR A 4 1.24 -27.93 -39.00
C THR A 4 0.77 -27.33 -37.69
N ALA A 5 -0.06 -28.08 -36.94
CA ALA A 5 -0.63 -27.66 -35.67
C ALA A 5 0.46 -27.37 -34.63
N LEU A 6 0.48 -26.14 -34.11
CA LEU A 6 1.30 -25.75 -32.98
C LEU A 6 0.52 -26.04 -31.69
N SER A 7 0.84 -27.14 -31.03
CA SER A 7 0.39 -27.45 -29.68
C SER A 7 1.01 -26.46 -28.70
N LEU A 8 0.23 -25.49 -28.25
CA LEU A 8 0.61 -24.55 -27.19
C LEU A 8 0.48 -25.25 -25.84
N SER A 9 1.57 -25.84 -25.36
CA SER A 9 1.67 -26.33 -23.99
C SER A 9 1.53 -25.16 -23.03
N ALA A 10 0.42 -25.16 -22.28
CA ALA A 10 0.20 -24.27 -21.15
C ALA A 10 1.22 -24.59 -20.05
N ALA A 11 2.37 -23.93 -20.08
CA ALA A 11 3.30 -23.92 -18.97
C ALA A 11 2.73 -23.02 -17.87
N VAL A 12 2.23 -23.66 -16.82
CA VAL A 12 1.95 -23.05 -15.52
C VAL A 12 3.27 -22.51 -14.97
N CYS A 13 3.45 -21.20 -15.01
CA CYS A 13 4.51 -20.50 -14.26
C CYS A 13 3.85 -19.63 -13.20
N ALA A 14 3.69 -20.16 -11.99
CA ALA A 14 3.59 -19.33 -10.80
C ALA A 14 4.99 -18.76 -10.52
N ALA A 15 5.34 -17.66 -11.17
CA ALA A 15 6.62 -16.97 -10.97
C ALA A 15 6.56 -16.11 -9.69
N ASP A 16 7.64 -16.14 -8.91
CA ASP A 16 7.88 -15.40 -7.68
C ASP A 16 7.48 -13.92 -7.78
N LYS A 17 6.38 -13.54 -7.12
CA LYS A 17 5.85 -12.16 -7.04
C LYS A 17 6.56 -11.31 -5.98
N GLU A 18 7.66 -11.82 -5.45
CA GLU A 18 8.42 -11.20 -4.37
C GLU A 18 9.81 -10.82 -4.87
N GLN A 19 10.14 -9.54 -4.75
CA GLN A 19 11.42 -9.01 -5.13
C GLN A 19 12.13 -8.47 -3.89
N VAL A 20 13.31 -9.00 -3.59
CA VAL A 20 14.19 -8.41 -2.56
C VAL A 20 14.74 -7.10 -3.12
N VAL A 21 14.37 -5.98 -2.48
CA VAL A 21 14.78 -4.62 -2.85
C VAL A 21 15.91 -4.08 -1.98
N GLY A 22 16.22 -4.75 -0.87
CA GLY A 22 17.34 -4.40 0.00
C GLY A 22 17.68 -5.53 0.97
N ASP A 23 18.97 -5.65 1.30
CA ASP A 23 19.46 -6.58 2.32
C ASP A 23 20.49 -5.85 3.21
N GLY A 24 20.11 -5.59 4.46
CA GLY A 24 20.99 -4.97 5.46
C GLY A 24 21.96 -5.94 6.13
N GLY A 25 22.00 -7.21 5.70
CA GLY A 25 22.81 -8.26 6.31
C GLY A 25 22.13 -8.94 7.49
N ARG A 26 22.81 -9.96 8.03
CA ARG A 26 22.30 -10.81 9.12
C ARG A 26 23.31 -10.88 10.26
N ILE A 27 22.91 -10.46 11.45
CA ILE A 27 23.70 -10.62 12.68
C ILE A 27 22.91 -11.54 13.63
N LEU A 28 23.43 -12.75 13.86
CA LEU A 28 22.80 -13.77 14.70
C LEU A 28 21.35 -14.09 14.28
N ARG A 29 20.36 -13.61 15.04
CA ARG A 29 18.91 -13.86 14.86
C ARG A 29 18.16 -12.66 14.23
N TYR A 30 18.86 -11.60 13.85
CA TYR A 30 18.30 -10.40 13.25
C TYR A 30 18.68 -10.29 11.78
N SER A 31 17.71 -9.91 10.95
CA SER A 31 17.82 -9.70 9.50
C SER A 31 17.11 -8.40 9.15
N SER A 32 17.59 -7.74 8.10
CA SER A 32 17.01 -6.49 7.59
C SER A 32 16.75 -6.62 6.10
N THR A 33 16.04 -7.67 5.70
CA THR A 33 15.66 -7.92 4.32
C THR A 33 14.39 -7.15 3.99
N GLN A 34 14.42 -6.40 2.89
CA GLN A 34 13.30 -5.63 2.39
C GLN A 34 12.75 -6.30 1.14
N VAL A 35 11.48 -6.69 1.17
CA VAL A 35 10.81 -7.38 0.07
C VAL A 35 9.68 -6.50 -0.45
N ARG A 36 9.59 -6.37 -1.77
CA ARG A 36 8.45 -5.81 -2.47
C ARG A 36 7.62 -6.94 -3.06
N VAL A 37 6.32 -6.90 -2.82
CA VAL A 37 5.37 -7.87 -3.34
C VAL A 37 4.52 -7.20 -4.41
N GLU A 38 4.49 -7.78 -5.60
CA GLU A 38 3.65 -7.31 -6.70
C GLU A 38 2.20 -7.77 -6.53
N LEU A 39 1.27 -7.00 -7.10
CA LEU A 39 -0.14 -7.41 -7.18
C LEU A 39 -0.26 -8.52 -8.21
N ASP A 40 -1.09 -9.52 -7.91
CA ASP A 40 -1.50 -10.47 -8.94
C ASP A 40 -2.51 -9.87 -9.93
N ALA A 41 -2.89 -10.65 -10.96
CA ALA A 41 -3.78 -10.15 -12.00
C ALA A 41 -5.17 -9.71 -11.46
N ALA A 42 -5.72 -10.45 -10.49
CA ALA A 42 -7.03 -10.15 -9.91
C ALA A 42 -6.93 -8.94 -8.97
N GLU A 43 -5.90 -8.89 -8.15
CA GLU A 43 -5.61 -7.76 -7.26
C GLU A 43 -5.31 -6.49 -8.04
N ASN A 44 -4.55 -6.59 -9.14
CA ASN A 44 -4.28 -5.46 -10.01
C ASN A 44 -5.57 -4.97 -10.66
N ALA A 45 -6.44 -5.86 -11.16
CA ALA A 45 -7.74 -5.46 -11.71
C ALA A 45 -8.60 -4.72 -10.65
N ALA A 46 -8.64 -5.23 -9.41
CA ALA A 46 -9.33 -4.57 -8.31
C ALA A 46 -8.74 -3.17 -8.01
N TYR A 47 -7.41 -3.06 -7.95
CA TYR A 47 -6.71 -1.79 -7.78
C TYR A 47 -7.02 -0.79 -8.89
N GLN A 48 -6.94 -1.20 -10.17
CA GLN A 48 -7.21 -0.31 -11.30
C GLN A 48 -8.65 0.23 -11.28
N ASN A 49 -9.62 -0.60 -10.88
CA ASN A 49 -11.02 -0.21 -10.80
C ASN A 49 -11.32 0.70 -9.61
N ALA A 50 -10.53 0.60 -8.52
CA ALA A 50 -10.79 1.32 -7.28
C ALA A 50 -10.00 2.63 -7.14
N ARG A 51 -8.87 2.80 -7.83
CA ARG A 51 -7.91 3.89 -7.53
C ARG A 51 -8.31 5.29 -8.01
N ASP A 52 -9.20 5.40 -8.99
CA ASP A 52 -9.52 6.65 -9.67
C ASP A 52 -10.92 7.14 -9.29
N PHE A 53 -11.05 8.44 -9.00
CA PHE A 53 -12.32 9.08 -8.66
C PHE A 53 -12.44 10.44 -9.34
N TYR A 54 -13.64 10.73 -9.86
CA TYR A 54 -13.94 12.03 -10.47
C TYR A 54 -14.85 12.84 -9.58
N TRP A 55 -14.39 14.03 -9.19
CA TRP A 55 -15.16 14.98 -8.39
C TRP A 55 -15.61 16.15 -9.25
N ARG A 56 -16.88 16.08 -9.67
CA ARG A 56 -17.52 17.13 -10.48
C ARG A 56 -17.65 18.43 -9.70
N GLY A 57 -17.26 19.55 -10.31
CA GLY A 57 -17.41 20.90 -9.75
C GLY A 57 -16.43 21.26 -8.63
N ALA A 58 -15.62 20.32 -8.13
CA ALA A 58 -14.55 20.63 -7.19
C ALA A 58 -13.37 21.30 -7.88
N THR A 59 -12.69 22.20 -7.17
CA THR A 59 -11.37 22.71 -7.55
C THR A 59 -10.26 21.84 -6.96
N VAL A 60 -9.04 21.92 -7.52
CA VAL A 60 -7.89 21.17 -6.99
C VAL A 60 -7.63 21.53 -5.53
N ALA A 61 -7.68 22.82 -5.18
CA ALA A 61 -7.48 23.28 -3.81
C ALA A 61 -8.56 22.77 -2.85
N GLN A 62 -9.83 22.68 -3.29
CA GLN A 62 -10.89 22.07 -2.48
C GLN A 62 -10.63 20.58 -2.27
N ALA A 63 -10.24 19.88 -3.33
CA ALA A 63 -9.99 18.45 -3.30
C ALA A 63 -8.75 18.08 -2.46
N LEU A 64 -7.67 18.89 -2.48
CA LEU A 64 -6.50 18.73 -1.60
C LEU A 64 -6.90 18.85 -0.13
N ARG A 65 -7.58 19.94 0.25
CA ARG A 65 -8.03 20.15 1.64
C ARG A 65 -8.97 19.05 2.12
N ALA A 66 -9.92 18.64 1.27
CA ALA A 66 -10.86 17.56 1.58
C ALA A 66 -10.16 16.20 1.67
N GLY A 67 -9.22 15.92 0.76
CA GLY A 67 -8.37 14.73 0.83
C GLY A 67 -7.57 14.68 2.13
N GLY A 68 -7.01 15.82 2.55
CA GLY A 68 -6.27 15.92 3.81
C GLY A 68 -7.14 15.60 5.02
N LYS A 69 -8.34 16.17 5.08
CA LYS A 69 -9.33 15.86 6.12
C LYS A 69 -9.77 14.40 6.10
N ALA A 70 -10.02 13.84 4.91
CA ALA A 70 -10.41 12.45 4.76
C ALA A 70 -9.32 11.49 5.26
N LEU A 71 -8.05 11.72 4.90
CA LEU A 71 -6.91 10.95 5.41
C LEU A 71 -6.77 11.08 6.93
N ALA A 72 -6.89 12.30 7.48
CA ALA A 72 -6.86 12.52 8.91
C ALA A 72 -7.99 11.77 9.64
N ALA A 73 -9.22 11.78 9.09
CA ALA A 73 -10.36 11.05 9.63
C ALA A 73 -10.20 9.52 9.55
N MET A 74 -9.40 9.03 8.60
CA MET A 74 -8.98 7.63 8.52
C MET A 74 -7.80 7.29 9.44
N GLY A 75 -7.33 8.25 10.25
CA GLY A 75 -6.24 8.05 11.21
C GLY A 75 -4.84 8.19 10.60
N TYR A 76 -4.71 8.74 9.39
CA TYR A 76 -3.40 9.12 8.87
C TYR A 76 -2.89 10.37 9.57
N GLY A 77 -1.62 10.35 9.94
CA GLY A 77 -0.98 11.40 10.72
C GLY A 77 -0.17 12.36 9.84
N ARG A 78 1.08 12.00 9.53
CA ARG A 78 2.10 12.83 8.85
C ARG A 78 1.62 13.25 7.46
N LEU A 79 0.84 14.32 7.41
CA LEU A 79 0.23 14.83 6.19
C LEU A 79 1.13 15.88 5.55
N GLU A 80 1.51 15.63 4.30
CA GLU A 80 2.32 16.51 3.47
C GLU A 80 1.50 16.88 2.24
N GLU A 81 1.13 18.17 2.15
CA GLU A 81 0.45 18.73 1.00
C GLU A 81 1.46 19.47 0.13
N ASP A 82 1.48 19.15 -1.16
CA ASP A 82 2.22 19.85 -2.19
C ASP A 82 1.22 20.40 -3.21
N ALA A 83 0.81 21.66 -2.98
CA ALA A 83 -0.20 22.32 -3.80
C ALA A 83 0.29 22.59 -5.22
N ASP A 84 1.58 22.87 -5.40
CA ASP A 84 2.19 23.18 -6.70
C ASP A 84 2.17 21.94 -7.61
N PHE A 85 2.38 20.76 -7.04
CA PHE A 85 2.31 19.48 -7.75
C PHE A 85 0.97 18.77 -7.62
N SER A 86 -0.04 19.40 -7.00
CA SER A 86 -1.38 18.83 -6.80
C SER A 86 -1.33 17.43 -6.16
N LEU A 87 -0.56 17.33 -5.09
CA LEU A 87 -0.17 16.06 -4.48
C LEU A 87 -0.38 16.11 -2.96
N LEU A 88 -0.82 14.99 -2.42
CA LEU A 88 -1.02 14.80 -1.00
C LEU A 88 -0.41 13.47 -0.58
N ARG A 89 0.43 13.50 0.44
CA ARG A 89 1.05 12.32 1.04
C ARG A 89 0.64 12.22 2.49
N ALA A 90 0.38 11.00 2.95
CA ALA A 90 0.19 10.77 4.37
C ALA A 90 0.67 9.39 4.79
N GLU A 91 1.02 9.23 6.06
CA GLU A 91 1.41 7.95 6.64
C GLU A 91 0.62 7.67 7.92
N ARG A 92 0.29 6.38 8.12
CA ARG A 92 -0.33 5.83 9.31
C ARG A 92 0.46 4.63 9.78
N HIS A 93 0.75 4.54 11.08
CA HIS A 93 1.40 3.39 11.70
C HIS A 93 0.43 2.66 12.61
N GLU A 94 0.52 1.33 12.64
CA GLU A 94 -0.29 0.49 13.50
C GLU A 94 0.55 -0.67 14.05
N LYS A 95 0.38 -0.97 15.35
CA LYS A 95 0.96 -2.16 15.96
C LYS A 95 0.06 -3.36 15.68
N LEU A 96 0.61 -4.39 15.04
CA LEU A 96 -0.10 -5.63 14.71
C LEU A 96 -0.21 -6.59 15.89
N VAL A 97 0.64 -6.42 16.91
CA VAL A 97 0.68 -7.27 18.11
C VAL A 97 0.54 -6.41 19.37
N SER A 98 -0.31 -6.85 20.30
CA SER A 98 -0.47 -6.19 21.60
C SER A 98 0.81 -6.27 22.45
N THR A 99 1.13 -5.22 23.20
CA THR A 99 2.34 -5.12 24.06
C THR A 99 2.53 -6.30 25.01
N SER A 100 1.45 -6.87 25.58
CA SER A 100 1.52 -8.04 26.48
C SER A 100 2.04 -9.31 25.77
N ARG A 101 1.69 -9.47 24.49
CA ARG A 101 2.18 -10.59 23.65
C ARG A 101 3.62 -10.36 23.19
N GLU A 102 4.05 -9.10 23.12
CA GLU A 102 5.41 -8.70 22.78
C GLU A 102 6.40 -9.06 23.91
N VAL A 103 6.05 -8.75 25.16
CA VAL A 103 6.87 -9.09 26.35
C VAL A 103 7.04 -10.60 26.53
N LEU A 104 5.94 -11.36 26.48
CA LEU A 104 5.99 -12.83 26.59
C LEU A 104 6.81 -13.46 25.46
N ARG A 105 6.74 -12.87 24.26
CA ARG A 105 7.50 -13.34 23.09
C ARG A 105 8.98 -13.00 23.18
N GLY A 106 9.35 -11.84 23.71
CA GLY A 106 10.76 -11.48 23.93
C GLY A 106 11.50 -12.52 24.77
N LEU A 107 10.85 -12.98 25.85
CA LEU A 107 11.34 -14.06 26.72
C LEU A 107 11.47 -15.41 25.99
N LEU A 108 10.50 -15.77 25.15
CA LEU A 108 10.53 -17.00 24.35
C LEU A 108 11.56 -16.94 23.21
N LYS A 109 11.73 -15.78 22.55
CA LYS A 109 12.69 -15.58 21.45
C LYS A 109 14.13 -15.70 21.96
N MET A 110 14.43 -15.25 23.18
CA MET A 110 15.74 -15.49 23.81
C MET A 110 16.03 -16.99 23.95
N LYS A 111 15.04 -17.79 24.37
CA LYS A 111 15.22 -19.23 24.61
C LYS A 111 15.17 -20.11 23.35
N MET A 112 14.34 -19.81 22.36
CA MET A 112 13.93 -20.79 21.33
C MET A 112 14.22 -20.42 19.86
N GLY A 113 14.72 -19.22 19.55
CA GLY A 113 15.11 -18.87 18.16
C GLY A 113 13.96 -18.88 17.13
N LEU A 114 12.81 -18.31 17.49
CA LEU A 114 11.60 -18.28 16.64
C LEU A 114 11.74 -17.34 15.43
N PRO A 115 11.06 -17.63 14.29
CA PRO A 115 11.03 -16.75 13.13
C PRO A 115 10.42 -15.38 13.46
N GLY A 116 10.81 -14.38 12.67
CA GLY A 116 10.25 -13.04 12.72
C GLY A 116 8.74 -13.09 12.54
N LYS A 117 8.02 -12.37 13.39
CA LYS A 117 6.56 -12.27 13.31
C LYS A 117 6.19 -10.81 13.08
N PRO A 118 5.18 -10.54 12.23
CA PRO A 118 4.65 -9.20 12.05
C PRO A 118 4.33 -8.57 13.39
N ASP A 119 4.81 -7.36 13.62
CA ASP A 119 4.62 -6.63 14.88
C ASP A 119 4.17 -5.18 14.65
N HIS A 120 4.54 -4.58 13.53
CA HIS A 120 4.03 -3.27 13.11
C HIS A 120 3.78 -3.21 11.60
N GLN A 121 2.87 -2.32 11.22
CA GLN A 121 2.64 -1.95 9.83
C GLN A 121 2.66 -0.43 9.67
N SER A 122 3.14 0.03 8.51
CA SER A 122 2.87 1.37 8.01
C SER A 122 1.96 1.29 6.78
N LEU A 123 1.11 2.30 6.66
CA LEU A 123 0.25 2.53 5.52
C LEU A 123 0.55 3.91 4.98
N GLU A 124 1.04 3.97 3.76
CA GLU A 124 1.30 5.19 3.04
C GLU A 124 0.13 5.47 2.09
N ALA A 125 -0.26 6.73 2.01
CA ALA A 125 -1.23 7.25 1.06
C ALA A 125 -0.52 8.28 0.17
N LEU A 126 -0.67 8.12 -1.15
CA LEU A 126 -0.28 9.10 -2.15
C LEU A 126 -1.50 9.42 -3.00
N ILE A 127 -2.00 10.65 -2.90
CA ILE A 127 -3.12 11.13 -3.68
C ILE A 127 -2.60 12.17 -4.66
N THR A 128 -2.81 11.92 -5.95
CA THR A 128 -2.48 12.86 -7.02
C THR A 128 -3.75 13.40 -7.64
N LEU A 129 -3.80 14.70 -7.89
CA LEU A 129 -4.96 15.38 -8.42
C LEU A 129 -4.63 16.01 -9.77
N ARG A 130 -5.62 16.01 -10.66
CA ARG A 130 -5.51 16.65 -11.97
C ARG A 130 -6.84 17.33 -12.33
N PRO A 131 -6.84 18.59 -12.79
CA PRO A 131 -8.04 19.21 -13.35
C PRO A 131 -8.61 18.37 -14.51
N ALA A 132 -9.92 18.22 -14.56
CA ALA A 132 -10.58 17.59 -15.69
C ALA A 132 -10.47 18.46 -16.95
N ALA A 133 -10.44 17.81 -18.12
CA ALA A 133 -10.51 18.52 -19.39
C ALA A 133 -11.82 19.34 -19.43
N GLY A 134 -11.70 20.62 -19.78
CA GLY A 134 -12.83 21.57 -19.75
C GLY A 134 -13.11 22.21 -18.38
N GLY A 135 -12.29 21.95 -17.35
CA GLY A 135 -12.31 22.69 -16.08
C GLY A 135 -13.49 22.40 -15.15
N GLN A 136 -14.35 21.44 -15.50
CA GLN A 136 -15.58 21.13 -14.73
C GLN A 136 -15.37 20.08 -13.63
N GLY A 137 -14.22 20.06 -12.96
CA GLY A 137 -13.95 19.16 -11.84
C GLY A 137 -12.50 18.70 -11.75
N VAL A 138 -12.27 17.71 -10.90
CA VAL A 138 -10.93 17.16 -10.63
C VAL A 138 -10.97 15.63 -10.69
N TRP A 139 -9.97 15.05 -11.34
CA TRP A 139 -9.64 13.64 -11.22
C TRP A 139 -8.67 13.44 -10.06
N LEU A 140 -8.99 12.49 -9.20
CA LEU A 140 -8.15 12.05 -8.11
C LEU A 140 -7.69 10.62 -8.42
N ARG A 141 -6.40 10.35 -8.22
CA ARG A 141 -5.85 9.00 -8.20
C ARG A 141 -5.25 8.77 -6.83
N ALA A 142 -5.77 7.77 -6.13
CA ALA A 142 -5.25 7.31 -4.85
C ALA A 142 -4.33 6.12 -5.05
N ARG A 143 -3.20 6.10 -4.33
CA ARG A 143 -2.32 4.95 -4.21
C ARG A 143 -2.04 4.73 -2.74
N PHE A 144 -2.51 3.60 -2.23
CA PHE A 144 -2.19 3.15 -0.89
C PHE A 144 -1.15 2.04 -0.95
N GLN A 145 -0.20 2.06 -0.03
CA GLN A 145 0.86 1.06 0.08
C GLN A 145 0.97 0.61 1.53
N ARG A 146 1.03 -0.70 1.74
CA ARG A 146 1.18 -1.32 3.05
C ARG A 146 2.59 -1.86 3.17
N THR A 147 3.27 -1.50 4.24
CA THR A 147 4.55 -2.11 4.62
C THR A 147 4.37 -2.79 5.95
N ILE A 148 4.51 -4.11 5.95
CA ILE A 148 4.49 -4.92 7.17
C ILE A 148 5.93 -5.19 7.55
N TRP A 149 6.25 -4.90 8.81
CA TRP A 149 7.55 -5.18 9.38
C TRP A 149 7.41 -6.28 10.43
N ASP A 150 8.48 -7.03 10.61
CA ASP A 150 8.55 -8.07 11.61
C ASP A 150 9.59 -7.79 12.71
N SER A 151 9.50 -8.59 13.76
CA SER A 151 10.39 -8.48 14.92
C SER A 151 11.86 -8.81 14.67
N ASN A 152 12.24 -9.22 13.45
CA ASN A 152 13.64 -9.41 13.06
C ASN A 152 14.23 -8.17 12.42
N GLY A 153 13.39 -7.27 11.89
CA GLY A 153 13.78 -6.11 11.08
C GLY A 153 13.46 -6.29 9.59
N ASP A 154 12.85 -7.40 9.19
CA ASP A 154 12.47 -7.64 7.81
C ASP A 154 11.19 -6.87 7.49
N SER A 155 11.05 -6.43 6.23
CA SER A 155 9.85 -5.75 5.76
C SER A 155 9.31 -6.33 4.46
N ARG A 156 7.98 -6.28 4.33
CA ARG A 156 7.25 -6.65 3.12
C ARG A 156 6.32 -5.53 2.74
N THR A 157 6.59 -4.93 1.58
CA THR A 157 5.82 -3.81 1.03
C THR A 157 4.94 -4.31 -0.09
N LYS A 158 3.63 -4.02 -0.04
CA LYS A 158 2.66 -4.38 -1.08
C LYS A 158 1.72 -3.21 -1.36
N PRO A 159 1.40 -2.91 -2.63
CA PRO A 159 0.29 -2.01 -2.95
C PRO A 159 -1.02 -2.54 -2.36
N VAL A 160 -1.89 -1.65 -1.89
CA VAL A 160 -3.21 -2.02 -1.40
C VAL A 160 -4.15 -2.17 -2.59
N SER A 161 -4.79 -3.33 -2.74
CA SER A 161 -5.78 -3.61 -3.79
C SER A 161 -7.21 -3.71 -3.26
N GLU A 162 -7.39 -3.62 -1.93
CA GLU A 162 -8.70 -3.77 -1.29
C GLU A 162 -9.59 -2.56 -1.60
N ALA A 163 -10.61 -2.76 -2.45
CA ALA A 163 -11.50 -1.70 -2.92
C ALA A 163 -12.20 -0.92 -1.79
N GLU A 164 -12.37 -1.54 -0.62
CA GLU A 164 -13.00 -0.91 0.54
C GLU A 164 -12.20 0.28 1.06
N VAL A 165 -10.86 0.20 1.06
CA VAL A 165 -9.98 1.28 1.52
C VAL A 165 -10.19 2.53 0.65
N TYR A 166 -10.26 2.33 -0.66
CA TYR A 166 -10.51 3.39 -1.64
C TYR A 166 -11.91 3.99 -1.50
N ARG A 167 -12.92 3.13 -1.38
CA ARG A 167 -14.31 3.53 -1.20
C ARG A 167 -14.48 4.36 0.07
N ASP A 168 -13.87 3.95 1.18
CA ASP A 168 -13.93 4.66 2.45
C ASP A 168 -13.25 6.04 2.36
N PHE A 169 -12.10 6.12 1.69
CA PHE A 169 -11.44 7.40 1.42
C PHE A 169 -12.31 8.35 0.58
N PHE A 170 -12.83 7.88 -0.56
CA PHE A 170 -13.62 8.72 -1.44
C PHE A 170 -14.97 9.14 -0.84
N ALA A 171 -15.60 8.27 -0.04
CA ALA A 171 -16.82 8.60 0.69
C ALA A 171 -16.62 9.77 1.68
N ARG A 172 -15.40 9.94 2.22
CA ARG A 172 -15.06 10.97 3.19
C ARG A 172 -14.68 12.32 2.57
N LEU A 173 -14.52 12.40 1.24
CA LEU A 173 -14.18 13.65 0.56
C LEU A 173 -15.28 14.72 0.70
N GLY A 174 -16.54 14.30 0.74
CA GLY A 174 -17.70 15.19 0.88
C GLY A 174 -18.23 15.34 2.32
N ALA A 175 -17.57 14.72 3.30
CA ALA A 175 -17.98 14.72 4.70
C ALA A 175 -17.48 15.92 5.50
#